data_AF-A0A7Z7BLQ1-F1
#
_entry.id   AF-A0A7Z7BLQ1-F1
#
_cell.length_a   1.000
_cell.length_b   1.000
_cell.length_c   1.000
_cell.angle_alpha   90.00
_cell.angle_beta   90.00
_cell.angle_gamma   90.00
#
_symmetry.space_group_name_H-M   'P 1'
#
loop_
_entity.id
_entity.type
_entity.pdbx_description
1 polymer ?
#
loop_
_entity_poly.entity_id
_entity_poly.type
_entity_poly.pdbx_seq_one_letter_code
_entity_poly.pdbx_strand_id
1 'polypeptide(L)'
;MVTGAMLRTFLKYERPPKLVYFNACNSKELAEAVVEIVPAAIGTTALVTNGAARASAVAFYNRILHGGSVQDAFEVGQCIIEALHDNSASSVLEKASAFDPRTHRLHNLPRIVARSVSPATPFHEGWVYHCRMLSCGVPIEYIPSRFLY
;
A
#
# COMPACT_ATOMS: atom_id res chain seq x y z
N MET A 1 24.62 -11.27 10.64
CA MET A 1 23.54 -10.37 11.09
C MET A 1 23.56 -9.15 10.19
N VAL A 2 22.41 -8.73 9.66
CA VAL A 2 22.32 -7.54 8.80
C VAL A 2 22.29 -6.29 9.69
N THR A 3 23.10 -5.28 9.37
CA THR A 3 23.16 -4.02 10.12
C THR A 3 22.46 -2.88 9.37
N GLY A 4 22.07 -1.82 10.08
CA GLY A 4 21.54 -0.61 9.45
C GLY A 4 22.49 0.00 8.42
N ALA A 5 23.80 -0.04 8.67
CA ALA A 5 24.82 0.43 7.72
C ALA A 5 24.83 -0.38 6.41
N MET A 6 24.68 -1.71 6.48
CA MET A 6 24.56 -2.56 5.29
C MET A 6 23.29 -2.22 4.51
N LEU A 7 22.15 -2.08 5.20
CA LEU A 7 20.88 -1.72 4.56
C LEU A 7 20.95 -0.37 3.86
N ARG A 8 21.64 0.61 4.46
CA ARG A 8 21.85 1.91 3.82
C ARG A 8 22.58 1.81 2.49
N THR A 9 23.56 0.91 2.39
CA THR A 9 24.27 0.66 1.14
C THR A 9 23.39 -0.05 0.12
N PHE A 10 22.61 -1.05 0.52
CA PHE A 10 21.73 -1.79 -0.39
C PHE A 10 20.58 -0.96 -0.95
N LEU A 11 20.10 0.02 -0.19
CA LEU A 11 18.94 0.84 -0.54
C LEU A 11 19.32 2.14 -1.27
N LYS A 12 20.61 2.38 -1.54
CA LYS A 12 21.08 3.46 -2.43
C LYS A 12 20.82 3.08 -3.88
N TYR A 13 19.62 3.36 -4.36
CA TYR A 13 19.22 3.28 -5.76
C TYR A 13 18.73 4.64 -6.27
N GLU A 14 18.71 4.83 -7.60
CA GLU A 14 18.17 6.05 -8.22
C GLU A 14 16.72 6.32 -7.82
N ARG A 15 15.97 5.26 -7.50
CA ARG A 15 14.59 5.32 -7.03
C ARG A 15 14.47 4.46 -5.76
N PRO A 16 14.77 5.02 -4.57
CA PRO A 16 14.65 4.26 -3.33
C PRO A 16 13.18 3.89 -3.07
N PRO A 17 12.94 2.79 -2.34
CA PRO A 17 11.58 2.42 -1.95
C PRO A 17 10.97 3.52 -1.08
N LYS A 18 9.66 3.76 -1.26
CA LYS A 18 8.93 4.76 -0.46
C LYS A 18 8.65 4.29 0.96
N LEU A 19 8.61 2.98 1.17
CA LEU A 19 8.40 2.32 2.45
C LEU A 19 9.19 1.01 2.48
N VAL A 20 9.84 0.72 3.59
CA VAL A 20 10.45 -0.59 3.89
C VAL A 20 9.67 -1.26 5.01
N TYR A 21 9.29 -2.53 4.86
CA TYR A 21 8.58 -3.29 5.89
C TYR A 21 9.47 -4.43 6.38
N PHE A 22 10.03 -4.30 7.60
CA PHE A 22 10.83 -5.33 8.22
C PHE A 22 9.93 -6.34 8.94
N ASN A 23 9.62 -7.44 8.26
CA ASN A 23 8.87 -8.55 8.85
C ASN A 23 9.79 -9.48 9.68
N ALA A 24 10.52 -8.90 10.63
CA ALA A 24 11.53 -9.59 11.43
C ALA A 24 11.51 -9.09 12.87
N CYS A 25 11.85 -9.97 13.81
CA CYS A 25 11.92 -9.66 15.23
C CYS A 25 12.94 -8.55 15.55
N ASN A 26 12.64 -7.75 16.57
CA ASN A 26 13.53 -6.69 17.09
C ASN A 26 14.08 -5.76 15.98
N SER A 27 13.25 -5.43 15.00
CA SER A 27 13.67 -4.67 13.81
C SER A 27 13.47 -3.16 13.91
N LYS A 28 13.02 -2.64 15.06
CA LYS A 28 12.87 -1.20 15.32
C LYS A 28 14.15 -0.41 15.00
N GLU A 29 15.30 -0.84 15.52
CA GLU A 29 16.58 -0.14 15.32
C GLU A 29 16.99 -0.12 13.83
N LEU A 30 16.59 -1.14 13.06
CA LEU A 30 16.81 -1.17 11.62
C LEU A 30 15.87 -0.19 10.89
N ALA A 31 14.62 -0.06 11.34
CA ALA A 31 13.68 0.92 10.82
C ALA A 31 14.20 2.35 11.04
N GLU A 32 14.65 2.66 12.25
CA GLU A 32 15.25 3.96 12.60
C GLU A 32 16.48 4.29 11.73
N ALA A 33 17.38 3.33 11.54
CA ALA A 33 18.59 3.53 10.74
C ALA A 33 18.30 3.75 9.24
N VAL A 34 17.21 3.18 8.74
CA VAL A 34 16.90 3.19 7.30
C VAL A 34 16.08 4.41 6.89
N VAL A 35 15.31 5.03 7.80
CA VAL A 35 14.57 6.28 7.48
C VAL A 35 15.46 7.50 7.22
N GLU A 36 16.77 7.40 7.47
CA GLU A 36 17.76 8.37 7.00
C GLU A 36 17.84 8.45 5.46
N ILE A 37 17.45 7.38 4.76
CA ILE A 37 17.59 7.25 3.30
C ILE A 37 16.30 6.88 2.56
N VAL A 38 15.30 6.36 3.26
CA VAL A 38 13.96 6.08 2.71
C VAL A 38 12.91 6.90 3.46
N PRO A 39 11.77 7.23 2.83
CA PRO A 39 10.78 8.09 3.47
C PRO A 39 10.12 7.49 4.73
N ALA A 40 9.95 6.17 4.79
CA ALA A 40 9.39 5.48 5.94
C ALA A 40 9.86 4.02 6.04
N ALA A 41 9.84 3.49 7.26
CA ALA A 41 10.11 2.09 7.54
C ALA A 41 9.23 1.57 8.68
N ILE A 42 8.79 0.31 8.60
CA ILE A 42 8.06 -0.39 9.65
C ILE A 42 8.95 -1.48 10.23
N GLY A 43 9.00 -1.59 11.56
CA GLY A 43 9.70 -2.65 12.27
C GLY A 43 8.94 -3.11 13.51
N THR A 44 9.41 -4.16 14.18
CA THR A 44 8.81 -4.69 15.41
C THR A 44 9.64 -4.34 16.65
N THR A 45 8.97 -4.16 17.78
CA THR A 45 9.62 -3.79 19.06
C THR A 45 10.11 -4.98 19.86
N ALA A 46 9.64 -6.18 19.54
CA ALA A 46 9.94 -7.40 20.27
C ALA A 46 10.03 -8.61 19.32
N LEU A 47 10.22 -9.79 19.92
CA LEU A 47 10.05 -11.07 19.25
C LEU A 47 8.59 -11.20 18.81
N VAL A 48 8.38 -11.56 17.55
CA VAL A 48 7.06 -11.81 16.97
C VAL A 48 7.07 -13.22 16.42
N THR A 49 5.99 -13.98 16.64
CA THR A 49 5.88 -15.32 16.05
C THR A 49 5.79 -15.23 14.52
N ASN A 50 6.30 -16.24 13.81
CA ASN A 50 6.17 -16.29 12.35
C ASN A 50 4.71 -16.18 11.87
N GLY A 51 3.77 -16.72 12.65
CA GLY A 51 2.33 -16.60 12.39
C GLY A 51 1.83 -15.17 12.46
N ALA A 52 2.15 -14.45 13.55
CA ALA A 52 1.76 -13.06 13.74
C ALA A 52 2.42 -12.13 12.70
N ALA A 53 3.70 -12.33 12.44
CA ALA A 53 4.47 -11.64 11.40
C ALA A 53 3.83 -11.79 10.01
N ARG A 54 3.46 -13.02 9.63
CA ARG A 54 2.80 -13.30 8.34
C ARG A 54 1.40 -12.70 8.28
N ALA A 55 0.60 -12.87 9.32
CA ALA A 55 -0.77 -12.35 9.37
C ALA A 55 -0.78 -10.81 9.30
N SER A 56 0.13 -10.15 10.02
CA SER A 56 0.32 -8.70 9.98
C SER A 56 0.67 -8.21 8.58
N ALA A 57 1.64 -8.86 7.91
CA ALA A 57 2.03 -8.52 6.55
C ALA A 57 0.86 -8.70 5.56
N VAL A 58 0.09 -9.79 5.66
CA VAL A 58 -1.10 -10.01 4.82
C VAL A 58 -2.12 -8.88 5.02
N ALA A 59 -2.43 -8.53 6.27
CA ALA A 59 -3.38 -7.47 6.57
C ALA A 59 -2.89 -6.10 6.08
N PHE A 60 -1.61 -5.80 6.28
CA PHE A 60 -0.93 -4.61 5.78
C PHE A 60 -1.05 -4.48 4.24
N TYR A 61 -0.60 -5.49 3.50
CA TYR A 61 -0.64 -5.44 2.03
C TYR A 61 -2.07 -5.42 1.48
N ASN A 62 -2.99 -6.13 2.12
CA ASN A 62 -4.41 -6.08 1.77
C ASN A 62 -4.95 -4.65 1.90
N ARG A 63 -4.64 -3.95 3.01
CA ARG A 63 -5.08 -2.56 3.20
C ARG A 63 -4.47 -1.61 2.16
N ILE A 64 -3.20 -1.79 1.80
CA ILE A 64 -2.56 -1.02 0.71
C ILE A 64 -3.27 -1.28 -0.63
N LEU A 65 -3.53 -2.54 -0.99
CA LEU A 65 -4.17 -2.89 -2.26
C LEU A 65 -5.61 -2.38 -2.37
N HIS A 66 -6.31 -2.21 -1.25
CA HIS A 66 -7.62 -1.54 -1.21
C HIS A 66 -7.52 -0.01 -1.17
N GLY A 67 -6.36 0.53 -1.55
CA GLY A 67 -6.11 1.95 -1.65
C GLY A 67 -5.92 2.65 -0.32
N GLY A 68 -5.70 1.94 0.80
CA GLY A 68 -5.43 2.54 2.11
C GLY A 68 -4.17 3.41 2.14
N SER A 69 -4.11 4.34 3.10
CA SER A 69 -2.88 5.08 3.37
C SER A 69 -1.81 4.18 4.00
N VAL A 70 -0.55 4.61 4.02
CA VAL A 70 0.52 3.92 4.76
C VAL A 70 0.16 3.81 6.25
N GLN A 71 -0.42 4.87 6.82
CA GLN A 71 -0.86 4.88 8.20
C GLN A 71 -1.96 3.83 8.44
N ASP A 72 -3.01 3.80 7.61
CA ASP A 72 -4.12 2.86 7.78
C ASP A 72 -3.63 1.41 7.70
N ALA A 73 -2.72 1.13 6.76
CA ALA A 73 -2.15 -0.20 6.58
C ALA A 73 -1.28 -0.61 7.77
N PHE A 74 -0.49 0.33 8.29
CA PHE A 74 0.31 0.13 9.49
C PHE A 74 -0.57 -0.20 10.71
N GLU A 75 -1.62 0.59 10.97
CA GLU A 75 -2.50 0.41 12.13
C GLU A 75 -3.15 -0.98 12.13
N VAL A 76 -3.68 -1.43 10.99
CA VAL A 76 -4.26 -2.77 10.88
C VAL A 76 -3.19 -3.84 11.12
N GLY A 77 -1.99 -3.69 10.55
CA GLY A 77 -0.88 -4.63 10.78
C GLY A 77 -0.43 -4.67 12.25
N GLN A 78 -0.40 -3.52 12.91
CA GLN A 78 -0.06 -3.40 14.33
C GLN A 78 -1.09 -4.10 15.22
N CYS A 79 -2.38 -3.87 14.98
CA CYS A 79 -3.45 -4.54 15.72
C CYS A 79 -3.37 -6.07 15.60
N ILE A 80 -2.97 -6.61 14.44
CA ILE A 80 -2.79 -8.06 14.27
C ILE A 80 -1.61 -8.59 15.11
N ILE A 81 -0.49 -7.86 15.16
CA ILE A 81 0.66 -8.26 16.01
C ILE A 81 0.24 -8.25 17.47
N GLU A 82 -0.41 -7.17 17.92
CA GLU A 82 -0.84 -7.01 19.31
C GLU A 82 -1.87 -8.08 19.71
N ALA A 83 -2.86 -8.35 18.86
CA ALA A 83 -3.89 -9.36 19.12
C ALA A 83 -3.34 -10.79 19.16
N LEU A 84 -2.38 -11.14 18.30
CA LEU A 84 -1.80 -12.48 18.24
C LEU A 84 -0.65 -12.69 19.23
N HIS A 85 -0.25 -11.65 19.96
CA HIS A 85 0.81 -11.70 20.96
C HIS A 85 0.36 -11.17 22.32
N ASP A 86 -0.94 -11.16 22.60
CA ASP A 86 -1.53 -10.71 23.88
C ASP A 86 -0.97 -9.35 24.35
N ASN A 87 -0.76 -8.42 23.40
CA ASN A 87 -0.17 -7.08 23.59
C ASN A 87 1.28 -7.05 24.12
N SER A 88 2.00 -8.19 24.09
CA SER A 88 3.40 -8.28 24.53
C SER A 88 4.42 -7.88 23.45
N ALA A 89 3.98 -7.81 22.18
CA ALA A 89 4.75 -7.25 21.06
C ALA A 89 3.90 -6.26 20.27
N SER A 90 4.57 -5.28 19.65
CA SER A 90 3.96 -4.31 18.76
C SER A 90 4.90 -3.98 17.59
N SER A 91 4.44 -3.12 16.70
CA SER A 91 5.22 -2.57 15.58
C SER A 91 5.32 -1.05 15.67
N VAL A 92 6.35 -0.50 15.06
CA VAL A 92 6.58 0.93 14.94
C VAL A 92 6.65 1.33 13.47
N LEU A 93 6.17 2.54 13.18
CA LEU A 93 6.31 3.21 11.89
C LEU A 93 7.27 4.38 12.07
N GLU A 94 8.51 4.18 11.65
CA GLU A 94 9.51 5.23 11.58
C GLU A 94 9.36 6.00 10.26
N LYS A 95 9.61 7.31 10.30
CA LYS A 95 9.43 8.17 9.14
C LYS A 95 10.41 9.34 9.10
N ALA A 96 10.76 9.75 7.89
CA ALA A 96 11.44 11.02 7.67
C ALA A 96 10.52 12.20 8.02
N SER A 97 11.10 13.35 8.37
CA SER A 97 10.36 14.55 8.81
C SER A 97 9.34 15.04 7.78
N ALA A 98 9.69 14.99 6.49
CA ALA A 98 8.85 15.44 5.38
C ALA A 98 7.80 14.40 4.94
N PHE A 99 7.81 13.19 5.50
CA PHE A 99 6.88 12.13 5.12
C PHE A 99 5.65 12.11 6.03
N ASP A 100 4.47 12.24 5.42
CA ASP A 100 3.19 12.08 6.09
C ASP A 100 2.52 10.75 5.69
N PRO A 101 2.49 9.74 6.58
CA PRO A 101 1.95 8.42 6.25
C PRO A 101 0.43 8.41 6.08
N ARG A 102 -0.29 9.43 6.58
CA ARG A 102 -1.77 9.51 6.52
C ARG A 102 -2.27 9.89 5.13
N THR A 103 -1.50 10.70 4.43
CA THR A 103 -1.82 11.14 3.07
C THR A 103 -1.10 10.32 2.00
N HIS A 104 -0.03 9.62 2.37
CA HIS A 104 0.74 8.82 1.42
C HIS A 104 0.04 7.49 1.08
N ARG A 105 -0.18 7.26 -0.22
CA ARG A 105 -0.70 5.98 -0.76
C ARG A 105 0.36 5.32 -1.62
N LEU A 106 0.58 4.03 -1.42
CA LEU A 106 1.52 3.22 -2.21
C LEU A 106 0.87 2.60 -3.45
N HIS A 107 -0.46 2.44 -3.42
CA HIS A 107 -1.24 1.90 -4.51
C HIS A 107 -2.41 2.84 -4.81
N ASN A 108 -2.48 3.33 -6.05
CA ASN A 108 -3.62 4.10 -6.53
C ASN A 108 -4.64 3.13 -7.12
N LEU A 109 -5.86 3.15 -6.58
CA LEU A 109 -6.96 2.38 -7.15
C LEU A 109 -7.29 2.92 -8.55
N PRO A 110 -7.41 2.05 -9.56
CA PRO A 110 -7.84 2.49 -10.88
C PRO A 110 -9.26 3.02 -10.78
N ARG A 111 -9.47 4.26 -11.23
CA ARG A 111 -10.80 4.82 -11.40
C ARG A 111 -11.20 4.63 -12.86
N ILE A 112 -12.22 3.81 -13.09
CA ILE A 112 -12.84 3.69 -14.41
C ILE A 112 -13.75 4.90 -14.61
N VAL A 113 -13.44 5.72 -15.61
CA VAL A 113 -14.29 6.83 -16.03
C VAL A 113 -14.90 6.48 -17.37
N ALA A 114 -16.22 6.31 -17.40
CA ALA A 114 -16.97 6.22 -18.64
C ALA A 114 -17.30 7.64 -19.12
N ARG A 115 -16.91 7.96 -20.36
CA ARG A 115 -17.36 9.19 -21.02
C ARG A 115 -18.27 8.83 -22.18
N SER A 116 -19.46 9.44 -22.22
CA SER A 116 -20.34 9.35 -23.41
C SER A 116 -19.64 9.97 -24.61
N VAL A 117 -19.63 9.25 -25.73
CA VAL A 117 -19.01 9.69 -26.99
C VAL A 117 -20.04 10.43 -27.88
N SER A 118 -21.31 10.48 -27.47
CA SER A 118 -22.40 11.15 -28.21
C SER A 118 -23.12 12.18 -27.33
N PRO A 119 -23.73 13.24 -27.94
CA PRO A 119 -24.55 14.19 -27.19
C PRO A 119 -25.68 13.47 -26.47
N ALA A 120 -26.08 14.00 -25.32
CA ALA A 120 -27.02 13.40 -24.39
C ALA A 120 -28.42 13.20 -24.99
N THR A 121 -28.63 12.10 -25.73
CA THR A 121 -29.97 11.55 -25.92
C THR A 121 -30.42 10.88 -24.62
N PRO A 122 -31.69 11.03 -24.21
CA PRO A 122 -32.21 10.41 -23.00
C PRO A 122 -32.04 8.89 -23.05
N PHE A 123 -31.76 8.29 -21.89
CA PHE A 123 -31.60 6.85 -21.78
C PHE A 123 -32.92 6.14 -22.07
N HIS A 124 -32.95 5.33 -23.12
CA HIS A 124 -34.07 4.45 -23.45
C HIS A 124 -33.68 2.98 -23.26
N GLU A 125 -34.62 2.16 -22.74
CA GLU A 125 -34.44 0.71 -22.64
C GLU A 125 -34.14 0.09 -24.02
N GLY A 126 -33.19 -0.85 -24.07
CA GLY A 126 -32.81 -1.57 -25.29
C GLY A 126 -31.72 -0.91 -26.15
N TRP A 127 -31.17 0.24 -25.76
CA TRP A 127 -30.11 0.92 -26.52
C TRP A 127 -28.70 0.44 -26.17
N VAL A 128 -27.86 0.30 -27.20
CA VAL A 128 -26.42 0.00 -27.06
C VAL A 128 -25.64 1.32 -27.08
N TYR A 129 -24.97 1.64 -25.97
CA TYR A 129 -24.14 2.84 -25.87
C TYR A 129 -22.68 2.52 -26.17
N HIS A 130 -22.05 3.32 -27.03
CA HIS A 130 -20.60 3.32 -27.18
C HIS A 130 -19.98 4.20 -26.09
N CYS A 131 -19.48 3.56 -25.04
CA CYS A 131 -18.72 4.22 -23.98
C CYS A 131 -17.23 4.14 -24.27
N ARG A 132 -16.51 5.26 -24.11
CA ARG A 132 -15.04 5.21 -24.00
C ARG A 132 -14.71 5.05 -22.52
N MET A 133 -14.16 3.89 -22.14
CA MET A 133 -13.59 3.69 -20.81
C MET A 133 -12.20 4.34 -20.77
N LEU A 134 -11.99 5.17 -19.76
CA LEU A 134 -10.71 5.77 -19.45
C LEU A 134 -10.26 5.24 -18.09
N SER A 135 -9.07 4.65 -18.04
CA SER A 135 -8.34 4.43 -16.79
C SER A 135 -7.31 5.55 -16.65
N CYS A 136 -7.32 6.28 -15.55
CA CYS A 136 -6.28 7.26 -15.27
C CYS A 136 -4.91 6.56 -15.16
N GLY A 137 -4.05 6.71 -16.17
CA GLY A 137 -2.68 6.21 -16.17
C GLY A 137 -2.41 4.94 -17.00
N VAL A 138 -3.36 4.46 -17.81
CA VAL A 138 -3.17 3.33 -18.73
C VAL A 138 -3.61 3.75 -20.15
N PRO A 139 -2.90 3.35 -21.23
CA PRO A 139 -3.36 3.60 -22.59
C PRO A 139 -4.75 2.99 -22.83
N ILE A 140 -5.54 3.69 -23.65
CA ILE A 140 -6.97 3.45 -23.87
C ILE A 140 -7.16 2.13 -24.61
N GLU A 141 -7.80 1.14 -23.97
CA GLU A 141 -8.31 -0.05 -24.65
C GLU A 141 -9.80 0.10 -24.97
N TYR A 142 -10.14 -0.15 -26.23
CA TYR A 142 -11.51 -0.17 -26.73
C TYR A 142 -12.14 -1.52 -26.37
N ILE A 143 -13.03 -1.53 -25.39
CA ILE A 143 -13.81 -2.73 -25.05
C ILE A 143 -15.25 -2.48 -25.53
N PRO A 144 -15.72 -3.14 -26.60
CA PRO A 144 -17.12 -3.08 -26.98
C PRO A 144 -17.95 -3.86 -25.96
N SER A 145 -18.60 -3.17 -25.03
CA SER A 145 -19.54 -3.80 -24.10
C SER A 145 -20.90 -3.96 -24.75
N ARG A 146 -21.26 -5.19 -25.14
CA ARG A 146 -22.67 -5.61 -25.24
C ARG A 146 -23.17 -5.89 -23.82
N PHE A 147 -23.98 -4.99 -23.26
CA PHE A 147 -24.82 -5.34 -22.13
C PHE A 147 -25.98 -6.19 -22.69
N LEU A 148 -25.86 -7.51 -22.53
CA LEU A 148 -26.98 -8.42 -22.69
C LEU A 148 -27.73 -8.43 -21.36
N TYR A 149 -28.93 -7.84 -21.35
CA TYR A 149 -29.95 -8.12 -20.35
C TYR A 149 -30.67 -9.41 -20.75
#